data_AF-A0A2E3D6H3-F1
#
_entry.id   AF-A0A2E3D6H3-F1
#
_cell.length_a   1.000
_cell.length_b   1.000
_cell.length_c   1.000
_cell.angle_alpha   90.00
_cell.angle_beta   90.00
_cell.angle_gamma   90.00
#
_symmetry.space_group_name_H-M   'P 1'
#
loop_
_entity.id
_entity.type
_entity.pdbx_description
1 polymer ?
#
loop_
_entity_poly.entity_id
_entity_poly.type
_entity_poly.pdbx_seq_one_letter_code
_entity_poly.pdbx_strand_id
1 'polypeptide(L)'
;MKLALEELGISKCYHMIEVRENQNHAKMWMEAKATRKTDWLLLFKGYQASVDWPSCNFWREQAYQFPDSKILLTRRDPEKWYESIMKTIYPSSKKYAESENPDEKAFGHWAMEMIWRPVFEDRMEDRSFVIGKFEKHNQAVIDEVPKDRLLVFEASQGWEPLCEFLELPVPGIPFPRVNTTEQFLSSSKLSARKTAEKGI
;
A
#
# COMPACT_ATOMS: atom_id res chain seq x y z
N MET A 1 -0.55 9.36 -1.14
CA MET A 1 -1.98 9.29 -0.76
C MET A 1 -2.17 9.36 0.74
N LYS A 2 -1.60 8.47 1.58
CA LYS A 2 -1.68 8.54 3.06
C LYS A 2 -1.57 9.97 3.62
N LEU A 3 -0.45 10.64 3.34
CA LEU A 3 -0.21 12.01 3.78
C LEU A 3 -1.28 12.99 3.26
N ALA A 4 -1.73 12.85 2.01
CA ALA A 4 -2.77 13.73 1.46
C ALA A 4 -4.09 13.59 2.22
N LEU A 5 -4.48 12.37 2.59
CA LEU A 5 -5.68 12.13 3.40
C LEU A 5 -5.53 12.70 4.82
N GLU A 6 -4.35 12.56 5.41
CA GLU A 6 -4.07 13.09 6.75
C GLU A 6 -4.10 14.62 6.79
N GLU A 7 -3.59 15.29 5.75
CA GLU A 7 -3.69 16.76 5.59
C GLU A 7 -5.14 17.23 5.42
N LEU A 8 -6.03 16.37 4.90
CA LEU A 8 -7.47 16.65 4.82
C LEU A 8 -8.23 16.34 6.13
N GLY A 9 -7.52 16.01 7.22
CA GLY A 9 -8.11 15.71 8.52
C GLY A 9 -8.52 14.23 8.72
N ILE A 10 -8.26 13.37 7.74
CA ILE A 10 -8.45 11.91 7.84
C ILE A 10 -7.23 11.34 8.59
N SER A 11 -7.13 11.70 9.86
CA SER A 11 -5.90 11.69 10.67
C SER A 11 -5.32 10.32 11.00
N LYS A 12 -6.04 9.24 10.73
CA LYS A 12 -5.55 7.86 10.89
C LYS A 12 -5.80 7.05 9.62
N CYS A 13 -4.82 7.08 8.73
CA CYS A 13 -4.84 6.28 7.51
C CYS A 13 -3.93 5.05 7.66
N TYR A 14 -4.49 3.84 7.54
CA TYR A 14 -3.76 2.59 7.62
C TYR A 14 -2.81 2.43 6.41
N HIS A 15 -1.59 1.95 6.61
CA HIS A 15 -0.59 1.67 5.59
C HIS A 15 0.24 0.42 5.98
N MET A 16 1.22 0.02 5.16
CA MET A 16 2.13 -1.10 5.46
C MET A 16 2.88 -0.95 6.80
N ILE A 17 3.12 0.28 7.26
CA ILE A 17 3.95 0.53 8.45
C ILE A 17 3.22 0.04 9.71
N GLU A 18 1.91 0.23 9.73
CA GLU A 18 0.99 -0.13 10.80
C GLU A 18 0.93 -1.65 10.99
N VAL A 19 1.27 -2.45 9.99
CA VAL A 19 1.41 -3.92 10.14
C VAL A 19 2.53 -4.27 11.13
N ARG A 20 3.64 -3.50 11.11
CA ARG A 20 4.77 -3.70 12.01
C ARG A 20 4.53 -3.13 13.40
N GLU A 21 3.75 -2.06 13.48
CA GLU A 21 3.48 -1.35 14.74
C GLU A 21 2.40 -2.03 15.60
N ASN A 22 1.62 -2.95 15.01
CA ASN A 22 0.52 -3.63 15.70
C ASN A 22 0.76 -5.15 15.77
N GLN A 23 0.95 -5.67 16.98
CA GLN A 23 1.38 -7.05 17.26
C GLN A 23 0.49 -8.16 16.65
N ASN A 24 -0.76 -7.88 16.30
CA ASN A 24 -1.70 -8.88 15.77
C ASN A 24 -2.02 -8.72 14.27
N HIS A 25 -1.67 -7.59 13.66
CA HIS A 25 -2.15 -7.29 12.31
C HIS A 25 -1.55 -8.23 11.27
N ALA A 26 -0.27 -8.60 11.39
CA ALA A 26 0.35 -9.57 10.50
C ALA A 26 -0.41 -10.91 10.48
N LYS A 27 -0.90 -11.38 11.63
CA LYS A 27 -1.71 -12.61 11.75
C LYS A 27 -3.09 -12.44 11.12
N MET A 28 -3.78 -11.34 11.40
CA MET A 28 -5.10 -11.04 10.84
C MET A 28 -5.07 -10.98 9.31
N TRP A 29 -4.03 -10.36 8.74
CA TRP A 29 -3.82 -10.32 7.29
C TRP A 29 -3.55 -11.71 6.69
N MET A 30 -2.83 -12.58 7.40
CA MET A 30 -2.63 -13.97 6.95
C MET A 30 -3.93 -14.80 7.02
N GLU A 31 -4.79 -14.55 8.00
CA GLU A 31 -6.14 -15.13 8.06
C GLU A 31 -7.00 -14.66 6.89
N ALA A 32 -6.97 -13.34 6.60
CA ALA A 32 -7.65 -12.77 5.44
C ALA A 32 -7.13 -13.37 4.12
N LYS A 33 -5.81 -13.56 3.98
CA LYS A 33 -5.22 -14.27 2.82
C LYS A 33 -5.79 -15.66 2.65
N ALA A 34 -5.86 -16.44 3.73
CA ALA A 34 -6.27 -17.84 3.68
C ALA A 34 -7.78 -18.02 3.43
N THR A 35 -8.61 -17.12 3.97
CA THR A 35 -10.07 -17.34 4.06
C THR A 35 -10.91 -16.28 3.36
N ARG A 36 -10.28 -15.19 2.89
CA ARG A 36 -10.94 -13.93 2.51
C ARG A 36 -11.80 -13.32 3.63
N LYS A 37 -11.58 -13.73 4.88
CA LYS A 37 -12.29 -13.24 6.07
C LYS A 37 -11.29 -12.88 7.15
N THR A 38 -11.59 -11.81 7.87
CA THR A 38 -10.96 -11.42 9.13
C THR A 38 -11.93 -10.47 9.84
N ASP A 39 -11.66 -10.14 11.10
CA ASP A 39 -12.39 -9.09 11.79
C ASP A 39 -11.94 -7.71 11.28
N TRP A 40 -12.53 -7.29 10.17
CA TRP A 40 -12.24 -6.01 9.52
C TRP A 40 -12.50 -4.80 10.44
N LEU A 41 -13.51 -4.89 11.31
CA LEU A 41 -13.85 -3.82 12.25
C LEU A 41 -12.76 -3.69 13.32
N LEU A 42 -12.24 -4.81 13.81
CA LEU A 42 -11.11 -4.81 14.73
C LEU A 42 -9.83 -4.35 14.05
N LEU A 43 -9.55 -4.83 12.84
CA LEU A 43 -8.33 -4.52 12.09
C LEU A 43 -8.20 -3.02 11.79
N PHE A 44 -9.31 -2.39 11.46
CA PHE A 44 -9.37 -0.95 11.15
C PHE A 44 -9.91 -0.12 12.32
N LYS A 45 -9.93 -0.65 13.55
CA LYS A 45 -10.42 0.09 14.71
C LYS A 45 -9.64 1.39 14.90
N GLY A 46 -10.33 2.51 14.77
CA GLY A 46 -9.77 3.85 14.92
C GLY A 46 -9.06 4.39 13.67
N TYR A 47 -9.01 3.63 12.57
CA TYR A 47 -8.59 4.12 11.26
C TYR A 47 -9.79 4.62 10.47
N GLN A 48 -9.59 5.66 9.67
CA GLN A 48 -10.62 6.28 8.84
C GLN A 48 -10.42 5.99 7.35
N ALA A 49 -9.21 5.61 6.95
CA ALA A 49 -8.86 5.22 5.60
C ALA A 49 -7.82 4.11 5.62
N SER A 50 -7.66 3.40 4.51
CA SER A 50 -6.57 2.45 4.30
C SER A 50 -5.98 2.63 2.91
N VAL A 51 -4.66 2.46 2.80
CA VAL A 51 -3.91 2.50 1.55
C VAL A 51 -2.83 1.43 1.57
N ASP A 52 -2.19 1.23 0.41
CA ASP A 52 -1.04 0.34 0.24
C ASP A 52 -1.36 -1.15 0.51
N TRP A 53 -0.37 -2.00 0.30
CA TRP A 53 -0.42 -3.39 0.74
C TRP A 53 -0.39 -3.48 2.27
N PRO A 54 -1.00 -4.54 2.84
CA PRO A 54 -1.77 -5.58 2.16
C PRO A 54 -3.22 -5.16 1.82
N SER A 55 -3.67 -4.02 2.32
CA SER A 55 -5.08 -3.59 2.26
C SER A 55 -5.65 -3.57 0.85
N CYS A 56 -4.93 -3.02 -0.12
CA CYS A 56 -5.42 -2.90 -1.50
C CYS A 56 -5.77 -4.25 -2.16
N ASN A 57 -5.23 -5.39 -1.71
CA ASN A 57 -5.57 -6.71 -2.25
C ASN A 57 -6.95 -7.23 -1.77
N PHE A 58 -7.57 -6.53 -0.82
CA PHE A 58 -8.85 -6.89 -0.19
C PHE A 58 -9.90 -5.79 -0.34
N TRP A 59 -9.76 -4.94 -1.37
CA TRP A 59 -10.69 -3.83 -1.57
C TRP A 59 -12.15 -4.30 -1.74
N ARG A 60 -12.40 -5.51 -2.29
CA ARG A 60 -13.76 -6.07 -2.43
C ARG A 60 -14.40 -6.39 -1.08
N GLU A 61 -13.67 -7.11 -0.23
CA GLU A 61 -14.12 -7.50 1.10
C GLU A 61 -14.34 -6.26 1.98
N GLN A 62 -13.43 -5.28 1.86
CA GLN A 62 -13.56 -4.01 2.55
C GLN A 62 -14.75 -3.20 2.02
N ALA A 63 -14.95 -3.12 0.70
CA ALA A 63 -16.09 -2.40 0.10
C ALA A 63 -17.44 -3.01 0.49
N TYR A 64 -17.49 -4.33 0.68
CA TYR A 64 -18.65 -5.06 1.19
C TYR A 64 -18.89 -4.78 2.68
N GLN A 65 -17.82 -4.81 3.49
CA GLN A 65 -17.91 -4.59 4.93
C GLN A 65 -18.21 -3.12 5.31
N PHE A 66 -17.72 -2.19 4.50
CA PHE A 66 -17.87 -0.74 4.68
C PHE A 66 -18.59 -0.15 3.45
N PRO A 67 -19.92 -0.35 3.34
CA PRO A 67 -20.68 0.03 2.15
C PRO A 67 -20.71 1.55 1.91
N ASP A 68 -20.53 2.35 2.96
CA ASP A 68 -20.51 3.83 2.87
C ASP A 68 -19.11 4.38 2.55
N SER A 69 -18.07 3.52 2.55
CA SER A 69 -16.73 3.98 2.21
C SER A 69 -16.61 4.27 0.71
N LYS A 70 -16.01 5.43 0.43
CA LYS A 70 -15.51 5.83 -0.89
C LYS A 70 -14.21 5.07 -1.20
N ILE A 71 -13.98 4.77 -2.48
CA ILE A 71 -12.79 4.04 -2.97
C ILE A 71 -11.98 4.95 -3.89
N LEU A 72 -10.68 5.04 -3.59
CA LEU A 72 -9.71 5.79 -4.36
C LEU A 72 -8.80 4.83 -5.14
N LEU A 73 -8.88 4.86 -6.48
CA LEU A 73 -7.93 4.17 -7.33
C LEU A 73 -6.86 5.14 -7.81
N THR A 74 -5.67 5.07 -7.20
CA THR A 74 -4.53 5.88 -7.65
C THR A 74 -3.87 5.27 -8.88
N ARG A 75 -3.81 6.01 -9.99
CA ARG A 75 -3.16 5.57 -11.23
C ARG A 75 -1.76 6.17 -11.39
N ARG A 76 -0.96 5.44 -12.16
CA ARG A 76 0.37 5.82 -12.63
C ARG A 76 0.61 5.10 -13.95
N ASP A 77 1.47 5.65 -14.78
CA ASP A 77 2.06 4.94 -15.91
C ASP A 77 2.61 3.55 -15.48
N PRO A 78 2.14 2.45 -16.08
CA PRO A 78 2.49 1.09 -15.65
C PRO A 78 3.98 0.79 -15.72
N GLU A 79 4.67 1.30 -16.74
CA GLU A 79 6.11 1.10 -16.93
C GLU A 79 6.92 1.77 -15.81
N LYS A 80 6.63 3.05 -15.53
CA LYS A 80 7.24 3.79 -14.42
C LYS A 80 6.89 3.19 -13.07
N TRP A 81 5.71 2.62 -12.91
CA TRP A 81 5.31 1.90 -11.69
C TRP A 81 6.16 0.64 -11.50
N TYR A 82 6.30 -0.19 -12.53
CA TYR A 82 7.12 -1.41 -12.48
C TYR A 82 8.59 -1.09 -12.14
N GLU A 83 9.18 -0.11 -12.83
CA GLU A 83 10.55 0.32 -12.53
C GLU A 83 10.71 0.79 -11.09
N SER A 84 9.71 1.49 -10.56
CA SER A 84 9.73 1.98 -9.19
C SER A 84 9.74 0.82 -8.19
N ILE A 85 8.89 -0.19 -8.37
CA ILE A 85 8.84 -1.39 -7.52
C ILE A 85 10.16 -2.15 -7.56
N MET A 86 10.69 -2.40 -8.76
CA MET A 86 11.94 -3.14 -8.95
C MET A 86 13.16 -2.40 -8.41
N LYS A 87 13.09 -1.09 -8.21
CA LYS A 87 14.15 -0.27 -7.59
C LYS A 87 13.97 -0.05 -6.09
N THR A 88 12.83 -0.45 -5.50
CA THR A 88 12.49 -0.08 -4.11
C THR A 88 12.03 -1.29 -3.29
N ILE A 89 10.72 -1.49 -3.19
CA ILE A 89 10.07 -2.33 -2.18
C ILE A 89 10.25 -3.83 -2.42
N TYR A 90 10.33 -4.29 -3.68
CA TYR A 90 10.54 -5.71 -3.96
C TYR A 90 11.95 -6.17 -3.56
N PRO A 91 13.05 -5.53 -4.00
CA PRO A 91 14.39 -5.85 -3.50
C PRO A 91 14.50 -5.70 -1.98
N SER A 92 13.85 -4.69 -1.39
CA SER A 92 13.85 -4.52 0.07
C SER A 92 13.19 -5.70 0.79
N SER A 93 12.08 -6.23 0.26
CA SER A 93 11.40 -7.39 0.84
C SER A 93 12.27 -8.65 0.75
N LYS A 94 12.93 -8.88 -0.39
CA LYS A 94 13.89 -9.98 -0.56
C LYS A 94 15.06 -9.87 0.41
N LYS A 95 15.66 -8.68 0.51
CA LYS A 95 16.76 -8.42 1.46
C LYS A 95 16.34 -8.69 2.90
N TYR A 96 15.14 -8.29 3.30
CA TYR A 96 14.63 -8.61 4.62
C TYR A 96 14.44 -10.12 4.81
N ALA A 97 13.90 -10.84 3.83
CA ALA A 97 13.76 -12.30 3.89
C ALA A 97 15.10 -13.05 4.00
N GLU A 98 16.18 -12.44 3.50
CA GLU A 98 17.56 -12.95 3.57
C GLU A 98 18.36 -12.39 4.77
N SER A 99 17.74 -11.59 5.64
CA SER A 99 18.44 -10.98 6.79
C SER A 99 18.80 -12.01 7.86
N GLU A 100 19.94 -11.79 8.53
CA GLU A 100 20.34 -12.53 9.73
C GLU A 100 19.58 -12.05 10.98
N ASN A 101 18.98 -10.85 10.93
CA ASN A 101 18.11 -10.37 12.01
C ASN A 101 16.77 -11.14 11.97
N PRO A 102 16.38 -11.86 13.04
CA PRO A 102 15.17 -12.69 13.02
C PRO A 102 13.88 -11.93 12.74
N ASP A 103 13.74 -10.70 13.25
CA ASP A 103 12.53 -9.89 13.07
C ASP A 103 12.42 -9.36 11.64
N GLU A 104 13.54 -8.92 11.06
CA GLU A 104 13.58 -8.53 9.64
C GLU A 104 13.29 -9.73 8.74
N LYS A 105 13.89 -10.89 9.04
CA LYS A 105 13.66 -12.15 8.32
C LYS A 105 12.20 -12.57 8.36
N ALA A 106 11.58 -12.55 9.54
CA ALA A 106 10.17 -12.88 9.70
C ALA A 106 9.27 -11.93 8.90
N PHE A 107 9.55 -10.62 8.95
CA PHE A 107 8.78 -9.64 8.20
C PHE A 107 8.98 -9.76 6.69
N GLY A 108 10.20 -10.00 6.23
CA GLY A 108 10.50 -10.22 4.81
C GLY A 108 9.78 -11.46 4.27
N HIS A 109 9.83 -12.59 4.99
CA HIS A 109 9.06 -13.77 4.63
C HIS A 109 7.55 -13.49 4.60
N TRP A 110 7.03 -12.79 5.61
CA TRP A 110 5.63 -12.39 5.63
C TRP A 110 5.26 -11.53 4.41
N ALA A 111 6.08 -10.56 4.03
CA ALA A 111 5.84 -9.71 2.86
C ALA A 111 5.86 -10.53 1.55
N MET A 112 6.81 -11.46 1.39
CA MET A 112 6.85 -12.39 0.25
C MET A 112 5.58 -13.24 0.17
N GLU A 113 5.14 -13.79 1.30
CA GLU A 113 3.95 -14.63 1.38
C GLU A 113 2.63 -13.87 1.24
N MET A 114 2.55 -12.64 1.74
CA MET A 114 1.32 -11.87 1.79
C MET A 114 1.08 -11.07 0.49
N ILE A 115 2.16 -10.61 -0.15
CA ILE A 115 2.09 -9.62 -1.23
C ILE A 115 2.61 -10.22 -2.53
N TRP A 116 3.87 -10.63 -2.54
CA TRP A 116 4.59 -10.88 -3.79
C TRP A 116 4.15 -12.19 -4.45
N ARG A 117 4.20 -13.32 -3.73
CA ARG A 117 3.83 -14.63 -4.28
C ARG A 117 2.38 -14.73 -4.74
N PRO A 118 1.37 -14.30 -3.95
CA PRO A 118 -0.02 -14.47 -4.34
C PRO A 118 -0.43 -13.62 -5.55
N VAL A 119 0.19 -12.45 -5.73
CA VAL A 119 -0.17 -11.51 -6.79
C VAL A 119 0.64 -11.77 -8.06
N PHE A 120 1.94 -12.01 -7.90
CA PHE A 120 2.89 -12.05 -9.01
C PHE A 120 3.53 -13.42 -9.25
N GLU A 121 3.13 -14.46 -8.52
CA GLU A 121 3.48 -15.86 -8.81
C GLU A 121 4.99 -16.10 -8.95
N ASP A 122 5.80 -15.39 -8.15
CA ASP A 122 7.28 -15.41 -8.20
C ASP A 122 7.88 -14.97 -9.56
N ARG A 123 7.13 -14.23 -10.38
CA ARG A 123 7.52 -13.75 -11.72
C ARG A 123 7.77 -12.24 -11.76
N MET A 124 8.38 -11.68 -10.72
CA MET A 124 8.64 -10.24 -10.64
C MET A 124 9.60 -9.74 -11.71
N GLU A 125 10.46 -10.61 -12.24
CA GLU A 125 11.41 -10.31 -13.31
C GLU A 125 10.75 -10.29 -14.71
N ASP A 126 9.54 -10.85 -14.85
CA ASP A 126 8.73 -10.79 -16.08
C ASP A 126 7.91 -9.49 -16.09
N ARG A 127 8.51 -8.44 -16.68
CA ARG A 127 7.91 -7.10 -16.75
C ARG A 127 6.49 -7.11 -17.32
N SER A 128 6.27 -7.79 -18.45
CA SER A 128 4.97 -7.81 -19.12
C SER A 128 3.91 -8.50 -18.26
N PHE A 129 4.29 -9.57 -17.55
CA PHE A 129 3.38 -10.24 -16.62
C PHE A 129 3.00 -9.35 -15.43
N VAL A 130 3.99 -8.69 -14.80
CA VAL A 130 3.76 -7.82 -13.63
C VAL A 130 2.90 -6.60 -14.00
N ILE A 131 3.17 -5.98 -15.15
CA ILE A 131 2.34 -4.89 -15.70
C ILE A 131 0.93 -5.38 -15.99
N GLY A 132 0.79 -6.57 -16.60
CA GLY A 132 -0.53 -7.16 -16.86
C GLY A 132 -1.35 -7.39 -15.58
N LYS A 133 -0.71 -7.80 -14.47
CA LYS A 133 -1.37 -7.92 -13.15
C LYS A 133 -1.81 -6.56 -12.60
N PHE A 134 -0.98 -5.53 -12.73
CA PHE A 134 -1.30 -4.16 -12.32
C PHE A 134 -2.49 -3.58 -13.11
N GLU A 135 -2.48 -3.71 -14.43
CA GLU A 135 -3.57 -3.23 -15.28
C GLU A 135 -4.86 -4.00 -15.00
N LYS A 136 -4.78 -5.32 -14.86
CA LYS A 136 -5.95 -6.15 -14.51
C LYS A 136 -6.54 -5.76 -13.15
N HIS A 137 -5.71 -5.45 -12.16
CA HIS A 137 -6.18 -4.96 -10.86
C HIS A 137 -6.91 -3.62 -11.01
N ASN A 138 -6.31 -2.65 -11.71
CA ASN A 138 -6.91 -1.33 -11.92
C ASN A 138 -8.25 -1.44 -12.67
N GLN A 139 -8.30 -2.24 -13.73
CA GLN A 139 -9.51 -2.43 -14.52
C GLN A 139 -10.62 -3.08 -13.68
N ALA A 140 -10.29 -4.07 -12.86
CA ALA A 140 -11.28 -4.70 -11.98
C ALA A 140 -11.87 -3.72 -10.95
N VAL A 141 -11.07 -2.79 -10.41
CA VAL A 141 -11.60 -1.73 -9.52
C VAL A 141 -12.54 -0.80 -10.29
N ILE A 142 -12.18 -0.41 -11.52
CA ILE A 142 -13.00 0.46 -12.37
C ILE A 142 -14.34 -0.19 -12.76
N ASP A 143 -14.31 -1.48 -13.08
CA ASP A 143 -15.48 -2.19 -13.58
C ASP A 143 -16.49 -2.54 -12.48
N GLU A 144 -16.00 -2.82 -11.28
CA GLU A 144 -16.82 -3.42 -10.21
C GLU A 144 -17.26 -2.43 -9.12
N VAL A 145 -16.55 -1.31 -8.93
CA VAL A 145 -16.94 -0.30 -7.94
C VAL A 145 -17.99 0.64 -8.54
N PRO A 146 -19.11 0.92 -7.84
CA PRO A 146 -20.08 1.92 -8.27
C PRO A 146 -19.42 3.28 -8.54
N LYS A 147 -19.76 3.93 -9.66
CA LYS A 147 -19.09 5.17 -10.11
C LYS A 147 -19.19 6.31 -9.11
N ASP A 148 -20.28 6.40 -8.37
CA ASP A 148 -20.53 7.36 -7.30
C ASP A 148 -19.65 7.10 -6.05
N ARG A 149 -19.11 5.88 -5.92
CA ARG A 149 -18.17 5.48 -4.85
C ARG A 149 -16.72 5.39 -5.32
N LEU A 150 -16.40 5.69 -6.58
CA LEU A 150 -15.06 5.55 -7.13
C LEU A 150 -14.50 6.88 -7.64
N LEU A 151 -13.30 7.24 -7.15
CA LEU A 151 -12.45 8.22 -7.82
C LEU A 151 -11.22 7.53 -8.41
N VAL A 152 -11.06 7.67 -9.72
CA VAL A 152 -9.80 7.35 -10.42
C VAL A 152 -8.93 8.60 -10.41
N PHE A 153 -7.77 8.52 -9.76
CA PHE A 153 -6.98 9.69 -9.39
C PHE A 153 -5.50 9.54 -9.75
N GLU A 154 -4.92 10.56 -10.35
CA GLU A 154 -3.47 10.72 -10.50
C GLU A 154 -2.99 11.88 -9.62
N ALA A 155 -1.85 11.70 -8.95
CA ALA A 155 -1.29 12.73 -8.05
C ALA A 155 -0.97 14.06 -8.75
N SER A 156 -0.80 14.05 -10.07
CA SER A 156 -0.64 15.24 -10.92
C SER A 156 -1.89 16.14 -10.95
N GLN A 157 -3.07 15.59 -10.67
CA GLN A 157 -4.33 16.34 -10.64
C GLN A 157 -4.47 17.22 -9.39
N GLY A 158 -3.64 17.03 -8.36
CA GLY A 158 -3.63 17.86 -7.16
C GLY A 158 -4.85 17.66 -6.26
N TRP A 159 -5.22 18.71 -5.52
CA TRP A 159 -6.25 18.62 -4.48
C TRP A 159 -7.67 18.58 -5.00
N GLU A 160 -7.98 19.35 -6.04
CA GLU A 160 -9.36 19.65 -6.46
C GLU A 160 -10.24 18.40 -6.61
N PRO A 161 -9.90 17.41 -7.47
CA PRO A 161 -10.78 16.26 -7.65
C PRO A 161 -10.83 15.34 -6.42
N LEU A 162 -9.78 15.29 -5.60
CA LEU A 162 -9.78 14.52 -4.36
C LEU A 162 -10.71 15.16 -3.32
N CYS A 163 -10.63 16.48 -3.16
CA CYS A 163 -11.42 17.24 -2.20
C CYS A 163 -12.89 17.26 -2.59
N GLU A 164 -13.20 17.47 -3.89
CA GLU A 164 -14.56 17.39 -4.42
C GLU A 164 -15.16 16.01 -4.15
N PHE A 165 -14.44 14.94 -4.49
CA PHE A 165 -14.92 13.59 -4.28
C PHE A 165 -15.09 13.24 -2.80
N LEU A 166 -14.23 13.74 -1.91
CA LEU A 166 -14.34 13.49 -0.47
C LEU A 166 -15.29 14.46 0.24
N GLU A 167 -15.81 15.47 -0.45
CA GLU A 167 -16.63 16.56 0.12
C GLU A 167 -15.89 17.32 1.25
N LEU A 168 -14.61 17.60 1.03
CA LEU A 168 -13.72 18.30 1.95
C LEU A 168 -13.20 19.60 1.34
N PRO A 169 -12.85 20.62 2.15
CA PRO A 169 -12.27 21.85 1.63
C PRO A 169 -10.87 21.63 1.05
N VAL A 170 -10.55 22.33 -0.04
CA VAL A 170 -9.20 22.34 -0.62
C VAL A 170 -8.24 23.07 0.34
N PRO A 171 -7.14 22.44 0.78
CA PRO A 171 -6.20 23.08 1.69
C PRO A 171 -5.29 24.07 0.96
N GLY A 172 -4.81 25.09 1.67
CA GLY A 172 -3.91 26.13 1.14
C GLY A 172 -2.44 25.71 0.96
N ILE A 173 -2.14 24.41 0.93
CA ILE A 173 -0.79 23.85 0.82
C ILE A 173 -0.62 23.08 -0.51
N PRO A 174 0.60 22.91 -1.05
CA PRO A 174 0.82 22.08 -2.23
C PRO A 174 0.43 20.62 -2.00
N PHE A 175 -0.05 19.94 -3.05
CA PHE A 175 -0.32 18.50 -2.96
C PHE A 175 0.97 17.72 -2.65
N PRO A 176 0.97 16.81 -1.67
CA PRO A 176 2.19 16.19 -1.19
C PRO A 176 2.86 15.31 -2.25
N ARG A 177 4.17 15.51 -2.42
CA ARG A 177 5.05 14.68 -3.25
C ARG A 177 6.11 14.02 -2.37
N VAL A 178 5.76 12.86 -1.85
CA VAL A 178 6.59 12.05 -0.93
C VAL A 178 6.71 10.61 -1.42
N ASN A 179 7.61 9.83 -0.82
CA ASN A 179 7.92 8.45 -1.19
C ASN A 179 8.42 8.30 -2.63
N THR A 180 9.29 9.22 -3.07
CA THR A 180 10.01 9.03 -4.33
C THR A 180 11.00 7.87 -4.21
N THR A 181 11.35 7.24 -5.34
CA THR A 181 12.39 6.18 -5.37
C THR A 181 13.69 6.67 -4.74
N GLU A 182 14.07 7.92 -4.97
CA GLU A 182 15.26 8.53 -4.37
C GLU A 182 15.16 8.61 -2.84
N GLN A 183 14.04 9.10 -2.31
CA GLN A 183 13.78 9.19 -0.86
C GLN A 183 13.80 7.80 -0.20
N PHE A 184 13.21 6.80 -0.87
CA PHE A 184 13.22 5.43 -0.36
C PHE A 184 14.64 4.86 -0.25
N LEU A 185 15.44 5.06 -1.30
CA LEU A 185 16.82 4.59 -1.35
C LEU A 185 17.71 5.32 -0.32
N SER A 186 17.51 6.62 -0.10
CA SER A 186 18.24 7.36 0.93
C SER A 186 17.91 6.87 2.35
N SER A 187 16.64 6.68 2.66
CA SER A 187 16.19 6.21 3.98
C SER A 187 16.68 4.79 4.27
N SER A 188 16.65 3.91 3.26
CA SER A 188 17.16 2.54 3.37
C SER A 188 18.67 2.50 3.64
N LYS A 189 19.45 3.36 2.97
CA LYS A 189 20.90 3.51 3.23
C LYS A 189 21.18 4.01 4.65
N LEU A 190 20.38 4.98 5.13
CA LEU A 190 20.52 5.54 6.48
C LEU A 190 20.22 4.49 7.55
N SER A 191 19.17 3.68 7.36
CA SER A 191 18.83 2.58 8.27
C SER A 191 19.92 1.51 8.29
N ALA A 192 20.45 1.13 7.12
CA ALA A 192 21.51 0.12 7.04
C ALA A 192 22.78 0.55 7.79
N ARG A 193 23.15 1.84 7.74
CA ARG A 193 24.29 2.39 8.50
C ARG A 193 24.06 2.33 10.01
N LYS A 194 22.87 2.72 10.48
CA LYS A 194 22.53 2.67 11.91
C LYS A 194 22.50 1.25 12.46
N THR A 195 22.08 0.26 11.67
CA THR A 195 22.11 -1.15 12.08
C THR A 195 23.54 -1.67 12.16
N ALA A 196 24.42 -1.30 11.22
CA ALA A 196 25.84 -1.67 11.25
C ALA A 196 26.59 -1.05 12.45
N GLU A 197 26.26 0.19 12.83
CA GLU A 197 26.88 0.88 13.99
C GLU A 197 26.40 0.33 15.35
N LYS A 198 25.22 -0.28 15.42
CA LYS A 198 24.68 -0.90 16.64
C LYS A 198 25.09 -2.37 16.83
N GLY A 199 25.75 -2.96 15.83
CA GLY A 199 26.16 -4.37 15.83
C GLY A 199 27.60 -4.63 16.27
N ILE A 200 28.21 -3.71 17.03
CA ILE A 200 29.56 -3.85 17.63
C ILE A 200 29.42 -3.90 19.15
#